data_AF-A0AB39HUR2-F1
#
_entry.id   AF-A0AB39HUR2-F1
#
_cell.length_a   1.000
_cell.length_b   1.000
_cell.length_c   1.000
_cell.angle_alpha   90.00
_cell.angle_beta   90.00
_cell.angle_gamma   90.00
#
_symmetry.space_group_name_H-M   'P 1'
#
loop_
_entity.id
_entity.type
_entity.pdbx_description
1 polymer ?
#
loop_
_entity_poly.entity_id
_entity_poly.type
_entity_poly.pdbx_seq_one_letter_code
_entity_poly.pdbx_strand_id
1 'polypeptide(L)'
;MNKQKITVSSYVRQEYKKMYSGGNLLIVFIILALSIWGTIDSFFDANGNRVLGVVPLITPALLSAWYLVSILREKEQQDTPNIVRKFLNATATISLPIVIVNVLVLLIAWMIPSIRTLVENYEGYHYWWDGSINMQIMLTGLVGLVGQGLGALFAMLVIVLPVLAIKKPEAVAGGSNIERIEDKEQSNKIARNLYIGLGIFMLGLILIFTTDGMDFKLASLRLNMILEFGYAPMRWIIWLLGKALFIIGIALVAKACISVLAAKKTN
;
A
#
# COMPACT_ATOMS: atom_id res chain seq x y z
N MET A 1 -3.35 -39.58 4.23
CA MET A 1 -2.77 -38.22 4.12
C MET A 1 -3.12 -37.43 5.38
N ASN A 2 -2.14 -37.25 6.28
CA ASN A 2 -2.32 -36.50 7.52
C ASN A 2 -2.36 -34.99 7.22
N LYS A 3 -3.55 -34.38 7.21
CA LYS A 3 -3.67 -32.91 7.24
C LYS A 3 -3.25 -32.44 8.64
N GLN A 4 -1.97 -32.13 8.82
CA GLN A 4 -1.51 -31.47 10.04
C GLN A 4 -2.35 -30.19 10.25
N LYS A 5 -3.04 -30.11 11.40
CA LYS A 5 -3.72 -28.89 11.85
C LYS A 5 -2.65 -27.82 12.07
N ILE A 6 -2.42 -26.98 11.06
CA ILE A 6 -1.59 -25.77 11.20
C ILE A 6 -2.35 -24.82 12.14
N THR A 7 -1.87 -24.69 13.38
CA THR A 7 -2.37 -23.70 14.33
C THR A 7 -1.99 -22.29 13.84
N VAL A 8 -2.81 -21.26 14.17
CA VAL A 8 -2.56 -19.87 13.74
C VAL A 8 -1.15 -19.39 14.12
N SER A 9 -0.70 -19.73 15.33
CA SER A 9 0.66 -19.44 15.81
C SER A 9 1.76 -20.07 14.94
N SER A 10 1.61 -21.34 14.54
CA SER A 10 2.60 -22.02 13.69
C SER A 10 2.72 -21.40 12.29
N TYR A 11 1.60 -20.93 11.73
CA TYR A 11 1.59 -20.26 10.43
C TYR A 11 2.28 -18.88 10.48
N VAL A 12 1.92 -18.05 11.46
CA VAL A 12 2.52 -16.73 11.62
C VAL A 12 4.04 -16.87 11.77
N ARG A 13 4.49 -17.81 12.61
CA ARG A 13 5.93 -18.10 12.78
C ARG A 13 6.62 -18.50 11.47
N GLN A 14 5.97 -19.29 10.61
CA GLN A 14 6.52 -19.67 9.31
C GLN A 14 6.63 -18.47 8.36
N GLU A 15 5.62 -17.62 8.30
CA GLU A 15 5.65 -16.40 7.47
C GLU A 15 6.72 -15.41 7.96
N TYR A 16 6.89 -15.24 9.28
CA TYR A 16 8.01 -14.48 9.83
C TYR A 16 9.35 -15.10 9.43
N LYS A 17 9.53 -16.41 9.59
CA LYS A 17 10.77 -17.07 9.18
C LYS A 17 11.06 -16.85 7.69
N LYS A 18 10.03 -16.86 6.83
CA LYS A 18 10.17 -16.64 5.39
C LYS A 18 10.52 -15.20 5.03
N MET A 19 9.92 -14.23 5.71
CA MET A 19 10.17 -12.81 5.48
C MET A 19 11.53 -12.37 6.05
N TYR A 20 11.90 -12.89 7.21
CA TYR A 20 13.14 -12.54 7.91
C TYR A 20 14.26 -13.57 7.66
N SER A 21 14.31 -14.15 6.45
CA SER A 21 15.42 -15.01 6.01
C SER A 21 15.77 -14.81 4.54
N GLY A 22 16.95 -15.30 4.14
CA GLY A 22 17.43 -15.26 2.76
C GLY A 22 17.51 -13.83 2.19
N GLY A 23 17.14 -13.66 0.92
CA GLY A 23 17.16 -12.36 0.25
C GLY A 23 16.15 -11.33 0.79
N ASN A 24 15.07 -11.78 1.44
CA ASN A 24 14.10 -10.87 2.07
C ASN A 24 14.69 -10.18 3.30
N LEU A 25 15.59 -10.87 4.02
CA LEU A 25 16.27 -10.31 5.18
C LEU A 25 17.10 -9.08 4.82
N LEU A 26 17.76 -9.08 3.65
CA LEU A 26 18.49 -7.91 3.15
C LEU A 26 17.57 -6.70 2.98
N ILE A 27 16.39 -6.91 2.39
CA ILE A 27 15.39 -5.86 2.17
C ILE A 27 14.88 -5.33 3.50
N VAL A 28 14.57 -6.22 4.44
CA VAL A 28 14.19 -5.86 5.81
C VAL A 28 15.28 -4.99 6.45
N PHE A 29 16.55 -5.37 6.36
CA PHE A 29 17.67 -4.60 6.92
C PHE A 29 17.83 -3.24 6.26
N ILE A 30 17.73 -3.15 4.94
CA ILE A 30 17.81 -1.87 4.23
C ILE A 30 16.67 -0.94 4.67
N ILE A 31 15.44 -1.45 4.67
CA ILE A 31 14.26 -0.69 5.09
C ILE A 31 14.41 -0.25 6.56
N LEU A 32 14.85 -1.15 7.44
CA LEU A 32 15.07 -0.84 8.85
C LEU A 32 16.17 0.21 9.03
N ALA A 33 17.30 0.09 8.32
CA ALA A 33 18.40 1.05 8.41
C ALA A 33 17.97 2.45 7.93
N LEU A 34 17.24 2.53 6.81
CA LEU A 34 16.68 3.79 6.30
C LEU A 34 15.67 4.39 7.29
N SER A 35 14.87 3.55 7.93
CA SER A 35 13.92 3.95 8.95
C SER A 35 14.60 4.49 10.20
N ILE A 36 15.58 3.77 10.74
CA ILE A 36 16.37 4.23 11.89
C ILE A 36 17.08 5.55 11.55
N TRP A 37 17.65 5.64 10.36
CA TRP A 37 18.30 6.86 9.89
C TRP A 37 17.31 8.02 9.80
N GLY A 38 16.11 7.81 9.25
CA GLY A 38 15.05 8.81 9.21
C GLY A 38 14.58 9.23 10.61
N THR A 39 14.49 8.30 11.56
CA THR A 39 14.17 8.60 12.96
C THR A 39 15.26 9.43 13.62
N ILE A 40 16.53 9.17 13.35
CA ILE A 40 17.64 9.98 13.88
C ILE A 40 17.65 11.35 13.21
N ASP A 41 17.50 11.42 11.90
CA ASP A 41 17.49 12.66 11.12
C ASP A 41 16.34 13.58 11.55
N SER A 42 15.18 13.04 11.96
CA SER A 42 14.04 13.85 12.42
C SER A 42 14.33 14.65 13.71
N PHE A 43 15.29 14.23 14.54
CA PHE A 43 15.75 15.03 15.68
C PHE A 43 16.61 16.23 15.26
N PHE A 44 17.25 16.16 14.09
CA PHE A 44 18.08 17.23 13.54
C PHE A 44 17.36 18.08 12.49
N ASP A 45 16.19 17.64 12.03
CA ASP A 45 15.31 18.38 11.12
C ASP A 45 14.37 19.30 11.90
N ALA A 46 14.94 20.34 12.49
CA ALA A 46 14.18 21.35 13.21
C ALA A 46 13.05 21.94 12.32
N ASN A 47 13.31 22.19 11.04
CA ASN A 47 12.38 22.90 10.15
C ASN A 47 11.45 22.01 9.31
N GLY A 48 11.54 20.68 9.45
CA GLY A 48 10.66 19.75 8.72
C GLY A 48 10.84 19.66 7.22
N ASN A 49 11.99 20.12 6.73
CA ASN A 49 12.25 20.20 5.30
C ASN A 49 12.97 18.95 4.77
N ARG A 50 13.31 17.99 5.65
CA ARG A 50 14.04 16.80 5.25
C ARG A 50 13.08 15.67 4.94
N VAL A 51 13.13 15.23 3.68
CA VAL A 51 12.37 14.10 3.13
C VAL A 51 12.60 12.81 3.94
N LEU A 52 13.78 12.66 4.55
CA LEU A 52 14.14 11.47 5.34
C LEU A 52 13.33 11.35 6.64
N GLY A 53 12.85 12.47 7.19
CA GLY A 53 11.99 12.46 8.38
C GLY A 53 10.74 11.60 8.19
N VAL A 54 10.18 11.51 6.98
CA VAL A 54 8.95 10.74 6.69
C VAL A 54 9.19 9.23 6.55
N VAL A 55 10.44 8.80 6.34
CA VAL A 55 10.83 7.41 6.08
C VAL A 55 10.34 6.41 7.16
N PRO A 56 10.42 6.72 8.47
CA PRO A 56 9.91 5.83 9.52
C PRO A 56 8.40 5.60 9.45
N LEU A 57 7.62 6.56 8.92
CA LEU A 57 6.17 6.45 8.79
C LEU A 57 5.76 5.56 7.61
N ILE A 58 6.49 5.65 6.49
CA ILE A 58 6.17 4.89 5.28
C ILE A 58 6.77 3.48 5.29
N THR A 59 7.82 3.26 6.07
CA THR A 59 8.55 1.99 6.16
C THR A 59 7.64 0.79 6.46
N PRO A 60 6.75 0.83 7.47
CA PRO A 60 5.83 -0.27 7.75
C PRO A 60 4.91 -0.60 6.56
N ALA A 61 4.48 0.43 5.82
CA ALA A 61 3.67 0.29 4.61
C ALA A 61 4.45 -0.40 3.48
N LEU A 62 5.70 0.03 3.25
CA LEU A 62 6.58 -0.55 2.23
C LEU A 62 6.89 -2.01 2.51
N LEU A 63 7.19 -2.36 3.76
CA LEU A 63 7.48 -3.74 4.13
C LEU A 63 6.25 -4.65 3.94
N SER A 64 5.07 -4.16 4.35
CA SER A 64 3.82 -4.89 4.19
C SER A 64 3.44 -5.09 2.72
N ALA A 65 3.60 -4.04 1.91
CA ALA A 65 3.43 -4.12 0.47
C ALA A 65 4.41 -5.12 -0.17
N TRP A 66 5.69 -5.08 0.20
CA TRP A 66 6.69 -6.04 -0.29
C TRP A 66 6.32 -7.48 0.05
N TYR A 67 5.98 -7.73 1.32
CA TYR A 67 5.55 -9.06 1.77
C TYR A 67 4.36 -9.56 0.96
N LEU A 68 3.36 -8.71 0.71
CA LEU A 68 2.19 -9.10 -0.07
C LEU A 68 2.50 -9.34 -1.55
N VAL A 69 3.35 -8.51 -2.16
CA VAL A 69 3.79 -8.68 -3.55
C VAL A 69 4.60 -9.98 -3.72
N SER A 70 5.27 -10.44 -2.68
CA SER A 70 6.04 -11.69 -2.71
C SER A 70 5.17 -12.93 -3.04
N ILE A 71 3.86 -12.88 -2.78
CA ILE A 71 2.87 -13.90 -3.16
C ILE A 71 2.91 -14.20 -4.66
N LEU A 72 3.17 -13.19 -5.48
CA LEU A 72 3.21 -13.32 -6.94
C LEU A 72 4.37 -14.19 -7.42
N ARG A 73 5.38 -14.44 -6.56
CA ARG A 73 6.54 -15.29 -6.83
C ARG A 73 6.34 -16.74 -6.35
N GLU A 74 5.35 -16.98 -5.49
CA GLU A 74 5.05 -18.32 -4.97
C GLU A 74 4.31 -19.14 -6.04
N LYS A 75 4.93 -20.24 -6.50
CA LYS A 75 4.34 -21.12 -7.53
C LYS A 75 3.21 -21.99 -6.98
N GLU A 76 3.31 -22.40 -5.71
CA GLU A 76 2.39 -23.32 -5.05
C GLU A 76 1.36 -22.55 -4.21
N GLN A 77 0.07 -22.85 -4.40
CA GLN A 77 -1.06 -22.42 -3.57
C GLN A 77 -1.40 -20.91 -3.57
N GLN A 78 -1.75 -20.39 -4.75
CA GLN A 78 -2.38 -19.07 -4.88
C GLN A 78 -3.91 -19.17 -4.78
N ASP A 79 -4.40 -19.83 -3.74
CA ASP A 79 -5.84 -20.02 -3.52
C ASP A 79 -6.38 -18.88 -2.65
N THR A 80 -7.66 -18.51 -2.83
CA THR A 80 -8.32 -17.40 -2.11
C THR A 80 -8.04 -17.38 -0.61
N PRO A 81 -8.19 -18.51 0.14
CA PRO A 81 -7.98 -18.49 1.59
C PRO A 81 -6.54 -18.15 1.98
N ASN A 82 -5.55 -18.58 1.19
CA ASN A 82 -4.15 -18.27 1.45
C ASN A 82 -3.86 -16.79 1.19
N ILE A 83 -4.40 -16.24 0.10
CA ILE A 83 -4.27 -14.82 -0.24
C ILE A 83 -4.86 -13.94 0.87
N VAL A 84 -6.08 -14.25 1.33
CA VAL A 84 -6.72 -13.53 2.44
C VAL A 84 -5.90 -13.64 3.72
N ARG A 85 -5.39 -14.82 4.05
CA ARG A 85 -4.59 -15.03 5.25
C ARG A 85 -3.28 -14.25 5.23
N LYS A 86 -2.60 -14.24 4.08
CA LYS A 86 -1.39 -13.42 3.90
C LYS A 86 -1.71 -11.93 3.94
N PHE A 87 -2.82 -11.49 3.36
CA PHE A 87 -3.30 -10.10 3.49
C PHE A 87 -3.52 -9.70 4.95
N LEU A 88 -4.24 -10.51 5.73
CA LEU A 88 -4.44 -10.26 7.16
C LEU A 88 -3.10 -10.22 7.91
N ASN A 89 -2.16 -11.10 7.60
CA ASN A 89 -0.85 -11.11 8.22
C ASN A 89 -0.02 -9.86 7.86
N ALA A 90 -0.09 -9.44 6.59
CA ALA A 90 0.56 -8.22 6.09
C ALA A 90 0.00 -6.97 6.79
N THR A 91 -1.31 -6.93 7.01
CA THR A 91 -1.99 -5.82 7.69
C THR A 91 -1.74 -5.80 9.19
N ALA A 92 -1.64 -6.97 9.84
CA ALA A 92 -1.64 -7.04 11.30
C ALA A 92 -0.25 -7.19 11.94
N THR A 93 0.68 -7.92 11.33
CA THR A 93 1.88 -8.36 12.08
C THR A 93 3.20 -8.07 11.40
N ILE A 94 3.31 -8.13 10.06
CA ILE A 94 4.62 -8.28 9.41
C ILE A 94 5.63 -7.17 9.71
N SER A 95 5.15 -5.92 9.88
CA SER A 95 6.00 -4.76 10.14
C SER A 95 6.13 -4.41 11.63
N LEU A 96 5.48 -5.17 12.51
CA LEU A 96 5.49 -4.94 13.97
C LEU A 96 6.92 -4.89 14.55
N PRO A 97 7.86 -5.78 14.18
CA PRO A 97 9.23 -5.67 14.68
C PRO A 97 9.92 -4.36 14.30
N ILE A 98 9.68 -3.86 13.08
CA ILE A 98 10.26 -2.59 12.63
C ILE A 98 9.66 -1.41 13.40
N VAL A 99 8.34 -1.41 13.60
CA VAL A 99 7.66 -0.38 14.40
C VAL A 99 8.22 -0.36 15.83
N ILE A 100 8.36 -1.54 16.46
CA ILE A 100 8.93 -1.66 17.81
C ILE A 100 10.36 -1.11 17.83
N VAL A 101 11.22 -1.48 16.88
CA VAL A 101 12.60 -0.98 16.82
C VAL A 101 12.64 0.54 16.65
N ASN A 102 11.83 1.12 15.76
CA ASN A 102 11.79 2.57 15.58
C ASN A 102 11.34 3.30 16.87
N VAL A 103 10.31 2.78 17.55
CA VAL A 103 9.86 3.35 18.83
C VAL A 103 10.97 3.25 19.89
N LEU A 104 11.69 2.13 19.94
CA LEU A 104 12.83 1.98 20.86
C LEU A 104 13.97 2.96 20.53
N VAL A 105 14.32 3.13 19.25
CA VAL A 105 15.33 4.11 18.82
C VAL A 105 14.93 5.52 19.25
N LEU A 106 13.67 5.88 19.04
CA LEU A 106 13.12 7.17 19.45
C LEU A 106 13.21 7.38 20.97
N LEU A 107 12.84 6.37 21.76
CA LEU A 107 12.94 6.41 23.22
C LEU A 107 14.39 6.52 23.70
N ILE A 108 15.31 5.76 23.10
CA ILE A 108 16.75 5.80 23.44
C ILE A 108 17.32 7.19 23.10
N ALA A 109 17.00 7.74 21.93
CA ALA A 109 17.43 9.08 21.54
C ALA A 109 16.89 10.15 22.51
N TRP A 110 15.63 10.03 22.95
CA TRP A 110 15.03 10.90 23.96
C TRP A 110 15.69 10.82 25.36
N MET A 111 16.35 9.70 25.67
CA MET A 111 17.11 9.57 26.92
C MET A 111 18.42 10.36 26.91
N ILE A 112 18.89 10.81 25.75
CA ILE A 112 20.10 11.62 25.61
C ILE A 112 19.77 13.07 25.98
N PRO A 113 20.41 13.66 27.02
CA PRO A 113 20.06 14.99 27.52
C PRO A 113 20.13 16.09 26.46
N SER A 114 21.17 16.09 25.61
CA SER A 114 21.31 17.09 24.54
C SER A 114 20.17 17.05 23.52
N ILE A 115 19.67 15.86 23.18
CA ILE A 115 18.54 15.68 22.26
C ILE A 115 17.24 16.10 22.94
N ARG A 116 17.03 15.71 24.20
CA ARG A 116 15.85 16.12 24.97
C ARG A 116 15.75 17.64 25.06
N THR A 117 16.84 18.31 25.44
CA THR A 117 16.90 19.78 25.53
C THR A 117 16.65 20.45 24.18
N LEU A 118 17.11 19.86 23.07
CA LEU A 118 16.86 20.38 21.73
C LEU A 118 15.37 20.37 21.38
N VAL A 119 14.65 19.32 21.77
CA VAL A 119 13.23 19.16 21.47
C VAL A 119 12.35 19.96 22.44
N GLU A 120 12.65 19.94 23.74
CA GLU A 120 11.83 20.64 24.76
C GLU A 120 11.87 22.16 24.62
N ASN A 121 12.96 22.71 24.08
CA ASN A 121 13.11 24.15 23.87
C ASN A 121 12.86 24.56 22.39
N TYR A 122 12.29 23.68 21.58
CA TYR A 122 11.99 24.00 20.19
C TYR A 122 10.70 24.84 20.10
N GLU A 123 10.83 26.10 19.66
CA GLU A 123 9.71 27.05 19.55
C GLU A 123 9.01 27.05 18.17
N GLY A 124 9.39 26.14 17.26
CA GLY A 124 8.78 26.06 15.93
C GLY A 124 7.58 25.11 15.87
N TYR A 125 6.65 25.40 14.95
CA TYR A 125 5.58 24.47 14.58
C TYR A 125 6.13 23.38 13.65
N HIS A 126 6.33 22.17 14.16
CA HIS A 126 6.74 21.03 13.34
C HIS A 126 6.01 19.74 13.69
N TYR A 127 5.36 19.10 12.72
CA TYR A 127 4.46 17.94 12.91
C TYR A 127 5.09 16.72 13.63
N TRP A 128 6.42 16.64 13.68
CA TRP A 128 7.15 15.70 14.53
C TRP A 128 7.14 16.14 16.01
N TRP A 129 7.52 17.39 16.31
CA TRP A 129 7.82 17.85 17.68
C TRP A 129 6.75 18.73 18.34
N ASP A 130 5.74 19.15 17.59
CA ASP A 130 4.66 20.09 17.97
C ASP A 130 3.63 19.53 18.99
N GLY A 131 4.00 18.49 19.75
CA GLY A 131 3.06 17.81 20.63
C GLY A 131 3.67 16.94 21.71
N SER A 132 4.96 17.07 22.02
CA SER A 132 5.76 16.23 22.92
C SER A 132 6.21 14.87 22.36
N ILE A 133 7.11 14.19 23.09
CA ILE A 133 7.56 12.81 22.81
C ILE A 133 6.40 11.80 22.71
N ASN A 134 5.26 12.06 23.36
CA ASN A 134 4.10 11.17 23.28
C ASN A 134 3.46 11.19 21.90
N MET A 135 3.39 12.36 21.26
CA MET A 135 2.92 12.50 19.88
C MET A 135 3.81 11.70 18.92
N GLN A 136 5.11 11.68 19.19
CA GLN A 136 6.08 10.96 18.37
C GLN A 136 5.98 9.44 18.47
N ILE A 137 5.73 8.94 19.68
CA ILE A 137 5.45 7.53 19.91
C ILE A 137 4.15 7.15 19.19
N MET A 138 3.13 8.03 19.21
CA MET A 138 1.88 7.80 18.50
C MET A 138 2.06 7.82 16.97
N LEU A 139 2.83 8.77 16.42
CA LEU A 139 3.11 8.85 14.99
C LEU A 139 3.93 7.63 14.51
N THR A 140 5.06 7.37 15.17
CA THR A 140 5.95 6.27 14.77
C THR A 140 5.33 4.89 15.05
N GLY A 141 4.56 4.77 16.13
CA GLY A 141 3.85 3.57 16.52
C GLY A 141 2.53 3.39 15.78
N LEU A 142 1.51 4.13 16.20
CA LEU A 142 0.12 3.96 15.73
C LEU A 142 -0.04 4.34 14.26
N VAL A 143 0.46 5.50 13.82
CA VAL A 143 0.36 5.89 12.40
C VAL A 143 1.19 4.97 11.52
N GLY A 144 2.35 4.50 12.01
CA GLY A 144 3.11 3.43 11.36
C GLY A 144 2.29 2.14 11.16
N LEU A 145 1.54 1.69 12.17
CA LEU A 145 0.66 0.51 12.06
C LEU A 145 -0.54 0.74 11.12
N VAL A 146 -1.14 1.94 11.14
CA VAL A 146 -2.18 2.31 10.16
C VAL A 146 -1.58 2.30 8.75
N GLY A 147 -0.38 2.88 8.58
CA GLY A 147 0.37 2.88 7.33
C GLY A 147 0.66 1.47 6.82
N GLN A 148 1.00 0.53 7.70
CA GLN A 148 1.14 -0.89 7.38
C GLN A 148 -0.12 -1.46 6.72
N GLY A 149 -1.29 -1.23 7.33
CA GLY A 149 -2.56 -1.69 6.79
C GLY A 149 -2.91 -1.05 5.44
N LEU A 150 -2.66 0.26 5.30
CA LEU A 150 -2.85 0.97 4.03
C LEU A 150 -1.90 0.48 2.93
N GLY A 151 -0.63 0.18 3.28
CA GLY A 151 0.36 -0.37 2.36
C GLY A 151 -0.02 -1.77 1.88
N ALA A 152 -0.46 -2.65 2.78
CA ALA A 152 -1.03 -3.95 2.42
C ALA A 152 -2.24 -3.80 1.50
N LEU A 153 -3.19 -2.92 1.83
CA LEU A 153 -4.39 -2.70 1.04
C LEU A 153 -4.05 -2.17 -0.35
N PHE A 154 -3.15 -1.20 -0.44
CA PHE A 154 -2.67 -0.66 -1.70
C PHE A 154 -2.03 -1.75 -2.57
N ALA A 155 -1.07 -2.51 -2.02
CA ALA A 155 -0.43 -3.61 -2.74
C ALA A 155 -1.45 -4.66 -3.20
N MET A 156 -2.44 -4.97 -2.37
CA MET A 156 -3.49 -5.94 -2.69
C MET A 156 -4.32 -5.49 -3.89
N LEU A 157 -4.86 -4.26 -3.83
CA LEU A 157 -5.80 -3.74 -4.83
C LEU A 157 -5.13 -3.34 -6.14
N VAL A 158 -3.90 -2.80 -6.06
CA VAL A 158 -3.22 -2.19 -7.20
C VAL A 158 -2.25 -3.14 -7.89
N ILE A 159 -1.69 -4.12 -7.17
CA ILE A 159 -0.65 -4.99 -7.69
C ILE A 159 -1.10 -6.45 -7.69
N VAL A 160 -1.40 -7.00 -6.51
CA VAL A 160 -1.60 -8.45 -6.35
C VAL A 160 -2.87 -8.93 -7.06
N LEU A 161 -4.03 -8.34 -6.79
CA LEU A 161 -5.28 -8.74 -7.43
C LEU A 161 -5.27 -8.53 -8.95
N PRO A 162 -4.81 -7.39 -9.50
CA PRO A 162 -4.71 -7.22 -10.95
C PRO A 162 -3.80 -8.26 -11.61
N VAL A 163 -2.62 -8.54 -11.02
CA VAL A 163 -1.69 -9.54 -11.58
C VAL A 163 -2.26 -10.94 -11.48
N LEU A 164 -2.90 -11.30 -10.37
CA LEU A 164 -3.56 -12.61 -10.22
C LEU A 164 -4.74 -12.75 -11.18
N ALA A 165 -5.53 -11.69 -11.39
CA ALA A 165 -6.64 -11.73 -12.33
C ALA A 165 -6.19 -11.91 -13.80
N ILE A 166 -4.92 -11.59 -14.12
CA ILE A 166 -4.32 -11.89 -15.43
C ILE A 166 -3.77 -13.32 -15.47
N LYS A 167 -3.01 -13.73 -14.44
CA LYS A 167 -2.27 -15.00 -14.45
C LYS A 167 -3.11 -16.22 -14.08
N LYS A 168 -4.06 -16.06 -13.16
CA LYS A 168 -4.91 -17.10 -12.57
C LYS A 168 -6.30 -16.53 -12.25
N PRO A 169 -7.09 -16.17 -13.27
CA PRO A 169 -8.40 -15.53 -13.07
C PRO A 169 -9.36 -16.38 -12.22
N GLU A 170 -9.26 -17.72 -12.31
CA GLU A 170 -10.07 -18.67 -11.55
C GLU A 170 -9.90 -18.53 -10.03
N ALA A 171 -8.67 -18.27 -9.57
CA ALA A 171 -8.38 -18.09 -8.14
C ALA A 171 -9.04 -16.83 -7.58
N VAL A 172 -9.20 -15.80 -8.40
CA VAL A 172 -9.84 -14.55 -7.98
C VAL A 172 -11.36 -14.62 -8.16
N ALA A 173 -11.83 -15.30 -9.21
CA ALA A 173 -13.25 -15.54 -9.45
C ALA A 173 -13.89 -16.38 -8.33
N GLY A 174 -13.24 -17.47 -7.90
CA GLY A 174 -13.68 -18.35 -6.82
C GLY A 174 -13.66 -17.73 -5.41
N GLY A 175 -13.18 -16.49 -5.27
CA GLY A 175 -13.29 -15.70 -4.04
C GLY A 175 -14.38 -14.63 -4.08
N SER A 176 -15.19 -14.61 -5.15
CA SER A 176 -16.11 -13.53 -5.46
C SER A 176 -17.47 -14.06 -5.91
N ASN A 177 -18.49 -13.20 -5.93
CA ASN A 177 -19.81 -13.57 -6.47
C ASN A 177 -19.82 -13.91 -7.99
N ILE A 178 -18.66 -13.82 -8.67
CA ILE A 178 -18.46 -14.18 -10.08
C ILE A 178 -18.36 -15.72 -10.23
N GLU A 179 -18.08 -16.46 -9.15
CA GLU A 179 -18.04 -17.93 -9.14
C GLU A 179 -19.36 -18.59 -9.57
N ARG A 180 -20.48 -17.86 -9.47
CA ARG A 180 -21.83 -18.35 -9.79
C ARG A 180 -22.16 -18.31 -11.29
N ILE A 181 -21.24 -17.81 -12.11
CA ILE A 181 -21.39 -17.80 -13.57
C ILE A 181 -20.92 -19.14 -14.11
N GLU A 182 -21.82 -19.88 -14.76
CA GLU A 182 -21.54 -21.23 -15.27
C GLU A 182 -20.47 -21.25 -16.37
N ASP A 183 -20.48 -20.23 -17.24
CA ASP A 183 -19.43 -20.04 -18.24
C ASP A 183 -18.13 -19.53 -17.58
N LYS A 184 -17.17 -20.43 -17.45
CA LYS A 184 -15.84 -20.15 -16.91
C LYS A 184 -15.06 -19.12 -17.71
N GLU A 185 -15.21 -19.07 -19.03
CA GLU A 185 -14.52 -18.10 -19.87
C GLU A 185 -15.06 -16.69 -19.60
N GLN A 186 -16.38 -16.56 -19.53
CA GLN A 186 -17.05 -15.31 -19.18
C GLN A 186 -16.71 -14.88 -17.74
N SER A 187 -16.73 -15.81 -16.78
CA SER A 187 -16.35 -15.56 -15.37
C SER A 187 -14.93 -15.00 -15.26
N ASN A 188 -13.96 -15.63 -15.93
CA ASN A 188 -12.57 -15.20 -15.96
C ASN A 188 -12.40 -13.81 -16.58
N LYS A 189 -13.11 -13.52 -17.68
CA LYS A 189 -13.08 -12.22 -18.35
C LYS A 189 -13.66 -11.10 -17.48
N ILE A 190 -14.73 -11.38 -16.75
CA ILE A 190 -15.35 -10.45 -15.80
C ILE A 190 -14.40 -10.17 -14.64
N ALA A 191 -13.83 -11.20 -14.01
CA ALA A 191 -12.87 -11.05 -12.92
C ALA A 191 -11.68 -10.18 -13.34
N ARG A 192 -11.10 -10.47 -14.52
CA ARG A 192 -10.00 -9.68 -15.08
C ARG A 192 -10.36 -8.20 -15.25
N ASN A 193 -11.48 -7.89 -15.88
CA ASN A 193 -11.91 -6.50 -16.08
C ASN A 193 -12.19 -5.78 -14.76
N LEU A 194 -12.80 -6.47 -13.80
CA LEU A 194 -13.12 -5.90 -12.48
C LEU A 194 -11.86 -5.53 -11.70
N TYR A 195 -10.94 -6.47 -11.52
CA TYR A 195 -9.76 -6.26 -10.67
C TYR A 195 -8.71 -5.37 -11.34
N ILE A 196 -8.50 -5.48 -12.66
CA ILE A 196 -7.65 -4.53 -13.38
C ILE A 196 -8.27 -3.13 -13.35
N GLY A 197 -9.57 -3.02 -13.58
CA GLY A 197 -10.30 -1.75 -13.53
C GLY A 197 -10.17 -1.08 -12.16
N LEU A 198 -10.32 -1.84 -11.09
CA LEU A 198 -10.15 -1.37 -9.71
C LEU A 198 -8.71 -0.87 -9.43
N GLY A 199 -7.70 -1.62 -9.87
CA GLY A 199 -6.30 -1.21 -9.71
C GLY A 199 -5.99 0.09 -10.47
N ILE A 200 -6.44 0.20 -11.72
CA ILE A 200 -6.30 1.40 -12.55
C ILE A 200 -7.05 2.60 -11.93
N PHE A 201 -8.27 2.37 -11.44
CA PHE A 201 -9.07 3.39 -10.75
C PHE A 201 -8.35 3.93 -9.51
N MET A 202 -7.82 3.05 -8.66
CA MET A 202 -7.10 3.43 -7.44
C MET A 202 -5.82 4.21 -7.75
N LEU A 203 -5.05 3.79 -8.77
CA LEU A 203 -3.90 4.55 -9.24
C LEU A 203 -4.31 5.95 -9.74
N GLY A 204 -5.39 6.03 -10.52
CA GLY A 204 -5.94 7.30 -10.98
C GLY A 204 -6.28 8.24 -9.81
N LEU A 205 -6.99 7.72 -8.79
CA LEU A 205 -7.31 8.49 -7.59
C LEU A 205 -6.06 9.02 -6.88
N ILE A 206 -5.04 8.18 -6.69
CA ILE A 206 -3.80 8.59 -6.01
C ILE A 206 -3.12 9.72 -6.76
N LEU A 207 -2.98 9.61 -8.09
CA LEU A 207 -2.38 10.67 -8.90
C LEU A 207 -3.17 11.97 -8.85
N ILE A 208 -4.51 11.89 -8.86
CA ILE A 208 -5.41 13.04 -8.75
C ILE A 208 -5.24 13.75 -7.38
N PHE A 209 -5.29 12.99 -6.29
CA PHE A 209 -5.25 13.55 -4.94
C PHE A 209 -3.87 14.05 -4.52
N THR A 210 -2.80 13.52 -5.09
CA THR A 210 -1.41 13.99 -4.85
C THR A 210 -1.05 15.24 -5.66
N THR A 211 -1.93 15.71 -6.56
CA THR A 211 -1.66 16.85 -7.45
C THR A 211 -2.67 17.98 -7.23
N ASP A 212 -3.75 18.05 -8.02
CA ASP A 212 -4.69 19.18 -8.04
C ASP A 212 -6.14 18.78 -7.73
N GLY A 213 -6.38 17.55 -7.27
CA GLY A 213 -7.71 17.10 -6.85
C GLY A 213 -8.69 16.91 -8.01
N MET A 214 -10.00 16.82 -7.73
CA MET A 214 -10.99 16.32 -8.69
C MET A 214 -11.59 17.35 -9.67
N ASP A 215 -11.02 18.53 -9.88
CA ASP A 215 -11.66 19.55 -10.73
C ASP A 215 -11.66 19.20 -12.24
N PHE A 216 -12.78 18.71 -12.76
CA PHE A 216 -12.93 18.35 -14.18
C PHE A 216 -13.03 19.57 -15.11
N LYS A 217 -13.42 20.76 -14.62
CA LYS A 217 -13.51 21.97 -15.47
C LYS A 217 -12.12 22.47 -15.85
N LEU A 218 -11.16 22.36 -14.93
CA LEU A 218 -9.75 22.65 -15.20
C LEU A 218 -9.12 21.68 -16.23
N ALA A 219 -9.71 20.50 -16.45
CA ALA A 219 -9.13 19.47 -17.31
C ALA A 219 -9.19 19.85 -18.78
N SER A 220 -10.34 20.32 -19.27
CA SER A 220 -10.48 20.76 -20.66
C SER A 220 -9.63 21.99 -20.96
N LEU A 221 -9.61 22.95 -20.03
CA LEU A 221 -8.80 24.17 -20.17
C LEU A 221 -7.31 23.83 -20.27
N ARG A 222 -6.78 22.99 -19.36
CA ARG A 222 -5.37 22.60 -19.35
C ARG A 222 -5.01 21.74 -20.54
N LEU A 223 -5.89 20.82 -20.97
CA LEU A 223 -5.64 20.02 -22.16
C LEU A 223 -5.54 20.90 -23.41
N ASN A 224 -6.43 21.88 -23.56
CA ASN A 224 -6.39 22.83 -24.68
C ASN A 224 -5.11 23.66 -24.66
N MET A 225 -4.68 24.17 -23.49
CA MET A 225 -3.40 24.89 -23.38
C MET A 225 -2.20 24.01 -23.75
N ILE A 226 -2.20 22.73 -23.41
CA ILE A 226 -1.11 21.82 -23.78
C ILE A 226 -1.08 21.60 -25.30
N LEU A 227 -2.25 21.41 -25.92
CA LEU A 227 -2.37 21.22 -27.36
C LEU A 227 -2.00 22.48 -28.14
N GLU A 228 -2.30 23.66 -27.60
CA GLU A 228 -2.05 24.96 -28.25
C GLU A 228 -0.60 25.42 -28.10
N PHE A 229 0.01 25.25 -26.92
CA PHE A 229 1.35 25.77 -26.62
C PHE A 229 2.46 24.71 -26.65
N GLY A 230 2.13 23.42 -26.77
CA GLY A 230 3.09 22.32 -26.85
C GLY A 230 3.93 22.09 -25.58
N TYR A 231 3.61 22.78 -24.47
CA TYR A 231 4.31 22.68 -23.20
C TYR A 231 3.32 22.50 -22.04
N ALA A 232 3.69 21.63 -21.09
CA ALA A 232 2.88 21.33 -19.91
C ALA A 232 3.79 21.20 -18.68
N PRO A 233 3.47 21.85 -17.55
CA PRO A 233 4.07 21.51 -16.27
C PRO A 233 3.89 20.02 -15.96
N MET A 234 4.94 19.35 -15.46
CA MET A 234 4.88 17.91 -15.14
C MET A 234 3.72 17.55 -14.20
N ARG A 235 3.38 18.44 -13.26
CA ARG A 235 2.23 18.30 -12.37
C ARG A 235 0.91 18.17 -13.14
N TRP A 236 0.73 18.91 -14.23
CA TRP A 236 -0.48 18.83 -15.05
C TRP A 236 -0.55 17.52 -15.83
N ILE A 237 0.58 17.04 -16.33
CA ILE A 237 0.67 15.74 -17.03
C ILE A 237 0.27 14.62 -16.07
N ILE A 238 0.85 14.57 -14.87
CA ILE A 238 0.55 13.56 -13.84
C ILE A 238 -0.93 13.62 -13.46
N TRP A 239 -1.48 14.81 -13.28
CA TRP A 239 -2.88 15.00 -12.94
C TRP A 239 -3.84 14.56 -14.05
N LEU A 240 -3.57 14.93 -15.32
CA LEU A 240 -4.36 14.48 -16.49
C LEU A 240 -4.28 12.97 -16.68
N LEU A 241 -3.10 12.37 -16.49
CA LEU A 241 -2.93 10.93 -16.49
C LEU A 241 -3.77 10.27 -15.39
N GLY A 242 -3.77 10.84 -14.17
CA GLY A 242 -4.63 10.40 -13.08
C GLY A 242 -6.11 10.40 -13.45
N LYS A 243 -6.58 11.46 -14.10
CA LYS A 243 -7.96 11.58 -14.63
C LYS A 243 -8.27 10.52 -15.68
N ALA A 244 -7.37 10.30 -16.63
CA ALA A 244 -7.54 9.28 -17.66
C ALA A 244 -7.64 7.87 -17.05
N LEU A 245 -6.72 7.53 -16.14
CA LEU A 245 -6.75 6.25 -15.42
C LEU A 245 -8.04 6.10 -14.60
N PHE A 246 -8.46 7.13 -13.88
CA PHE A 246 -9.72 7.12 -13.13
C PHE A 246 -10.93 6.77 -14.02
N ILE A 247 -11.05 7.42 -15.19
CA ILE A 247 -12.15 7.18 -16.14
C ILE A 247 -12.08 5.76 -16.72
N ILE A 248 -10.89 5.32 -17.15
CA ILE A 248 -10.68 3.97 -17.71
C ILE A 248 -11.03 2.90 -16.66
N GLY A 249 -10.59 3.11 -15.41
CA GLY A 249 -10.88 2.22 -14.31
C GLY A 249 -12.38 2.07 -14.05
N ILE A 250 -13.11 3.20 -13.97
CA ILE A 250 -14.58 3.19 -13.84
C ILE A 250 -15.24 2.43 -14.99
N ALA A 251 -14.83 2.70 -16.24
CA ALA A 251 -15.41 2.05 -17.41
C ALA A 251 -15.23 0.52 -17.39
N LEU A 252 -14.06 0.04 -16.99
CA LEU A 252 -13.78 -1.40 -16.85
C LEU A 252 -14.60 -2.05 -15.74
N VAL A 253 -14.69 -1.40 -14.57
CA VAL A 253 -15.51 -1.88 -13.45
C VAL A 253 -16.99 -1.90 -13.84
N ALA A 254 -17.50 -0.83 -14.45
CA ALA A 254 -18.88 -0.75 -14.92
C ALA A 254 -19.20 -1.84 -15.93
N LYS A 255 -18.31 -2.07 -16.91
CA LYS A 255 -18.45 -3.16 -17.89
C LYS A 255 -18.51 -4.53 -17.22
N ALA A 256 -17.65 -4.78 -16.23
CA ALA A 256 -17.66 -6.03 -15.47
C ALA A 256 -18.98 -6.21 -14.71
N CYS A 257 -19.45 -5.17 -14.00
CA CYS A 257 -20.72 -5.19 -13.28
C CYS A 257 -21.92 -5.44 -14.21
N ILE A 258 -21.98 -4.78 -15.36
CA ILE A 258 -23.03 -4.99 -16.37
C ILE A 258 -23.00 -6.44 -16.87
N SER A 259 -21.81 -6.99 -17.09
CA SER A 259 -21.63 -8.38 -17.55
C SER A 259 -22.10 -9.39 -16.50
N VAL A 260 -21.86 -9.13 -15.20
CA VAL A 260 -22.39 -9.95 -14.10
C VAL A 260 -23.92 -9.90 -14.06
N LEU A 261 -24.51 -8.72 -14.20
CA LEU A 261 -25.96 -8.54 -14.18
C LEU A 261 -26.63 -9.20 -15.39
N ALA A 262 -26.00 -9.15 -16.57
CA ALA A 262 -26.49 -9.82 -17.77
C ALA A 262 -26.44 -11.34 -17.62
N ALA A 263 -25.33 -11.89 -17.14
CA ALA A 263 -25.16 -13.34 -16.92
C ALA A 263 -26.14 -13.91 -15.88
N LYS A 264 -26.56 -13.11 -14.91
CA LYS A 264 -27.58 -13.50 -13.91
C LYS A 264 -29.02 -13.47 -14.42
N LYS A 265 -29.30 -12.79 -15.54
CA LYS A 265 -30.65 -12.76 -16.15
C LYS A 265 -30.90 -13.93 -17.10
N THR A 266 -29.83 -14.57 -17.56
CA THR A 266 -29.88 -15.72 -18.48
C THR A 266 -29.97 -17.07 -17.77
N ASN A 267 -29.76 -17.08 -16.45
CA ASN A 267 -29.97 -18.22 -15.55
C ASN A 267 -31.24 -18.01 -14.74
#